data_AF-A0A972HBZ6-F1
#
_entry.id   AF-A0A972HBZ6-F1
#
_cell.length_a   1.000
_cell.length_b   1.000
_cell.length_c   1.000
_cell.angle_alpha   90.00
_cell.angle_beta   90.00
_cell.angle_gamma   90.00
#
_symmetry.space_group_name_H-M   'P 1'
#
loop_
_entity.id
_entity.type
_entity.pdbx_description
1 polymer ?
#
loop_
_entity_poly.entity_id
_entity_poly.type
_entity_poly.pdbx_seq_one_letter_code
_entity_poly.pdbx_strand_id
1 'polypeptide(L)'
;NGAVAVGRATATIDFSRWVAVHADLPLINATNAENALDAADTTHHGVIVPSKDGGTNLLSGPVVSFCYGPGSFALHHRQMPLADVLVSPNLSIDLDSPVDLAAVRNHPDGVWIEDVIR
;
A
#
# COMPACT_ATOMS: atom_id res chain seq x y z
N ASN A 1 -2.20 9.10 10.72
CA ASN A 1 -1.30 9.56 9.63
C ASN A 1 -0.03 10.28 10.11
N GLY A 2 0.30 10.31 11.41
CA GLY A 2 1.49 11.03 11.90
C GLY A 2 2.82 10.42 11.46
N ALA A 3 2.99 9.09 11.60
CA ALA A 3 4.23 8.40 11.23
C ALA A 3 4.57 8.56 9.73
N VAL A 4 3.59 8.33 8.85
CA VAL A 4 3.77 8.52 7.40
C VAL A 4 4.04 9.97 7.02
N ALA A 5 3.45 10.94 7.72
CA ALA A 5 3.74 12.36 7.49
C ALA A 5 5.19 12.71 7.86
N VAL A 6 5.71 12.16 8.96
CA VAL A 6 7.12 12.29 9.35
C VAL A 6 8.02 11.64 8.30
N GLY A 7 7.73 10.40 7.88
CA GLY A 7 8.50 9.69 6.86
C GLY A 7 8.58 10.46 5.53
N ARG A 8 7.44 11.00 5.04
CA ARG A 8 7.41 11.85 3.83
C ARG A 8 8.25 13.12 4.01
N ALA A 9 8.17 13.76 5.18
CA ALA A 9 8.94 14.97 5.46
C ALA A 9 10.45 14.68 5.43
N THR A 10 10.90 13.58 6.05
CA THR A 10 12.30 13.13 5.99
C THR A 10 12.73 12.88 4.54
N ALA A 11 11.95 12.10 3.77
CA ALA A 11 12.26 11.83 2.37
C ALA A 11 12.33 13.12 1.52
N THR A 12 11.48 14.10 1.81
CA THR A 12 11.51 15.41 1.13
C THR A 12 12.78 16.19 1.44
N ILE A 13 13.23 16.19 2.70
CA ILE A 13 14.49 16.82 3.13
C ILE A 13 15.68 16.15 2.42
N ASP A 14 15.67 14.83 2.32
CA ASP A 14 16.73 14.03 1.72
C ASP A 14 16.63 13.91 0.19
N PHE A 15 15.70 14.64 -0.44
CA PHE A 15 15.41 14.55 -1.88
C PHE A 15 15.18 13.11 -2.38
N SER A 16 14.69 12.24 -1.49
CA SER A 16 14.47 10.82 -1.72
C SER A 16 13.01 10.53 -2.08
N ARG A 17 12.81 9.46 -2.84
CA ARG A 17 11.47 8.89 -3.06
C ARG A 17 10.99 8.21 -1.79
N TRP A 18 9.67 8.08 -1.66
CA TRP A 18 9.05 7.43 -0.53
C TRP A 18 7.88 6.59 -0.98
N VAL A 19 7.61 5.54 -0.23
CA VAL A 19 6.40 4.73 -0.36
C VAL A 19 5.86 4.52 1.06
N ALA A 20 4.59 4.85 1.25
CA ALA A 20 3.87 4.51 2.48
C ALA A 20 3.21 3.15 2.28
N VAL A 21 3.46 2.23 3.21
CA VAL A 21 2.93 0.86 3.17
C VAL A 21 2.18 0.61 4.46
N HIS A 22 0.96 0.09 4.36
CA HIS A 22 0.20 -0.39 5.51
C HIS A 22 0.88 -1.64 6.13
N ALA A 23 0.84 -1.74 7.46
CA ALA A 23 1.60 -2.75 8.21
C ALA A 23 0.89 -4.11 8.30
N ASP A 24 -0.37 -4.17 7.90
CA ASP A 24 -1.29 -5.30 7.99
C ASP A 24 -1.47 -6.02 6.64
N LEU A 25 -0.43 -6.01 5.80
CA LEU A 25 -0.39 -6.69 4.50
C LEU A 25 0.35 -8.04 4.61
N PRO A 26 -0.29 -9.13 5.06
CA PRO A 26 0.39 -10.41 5.31
C PRO A 26 0.89 -11.11 4.04
N LEU A 27 0.42 -10.68 2.87
CA LEU A 27 0.80 -11.27 1.59
C LEU A 27 1.95 -10.51 0.91
N ILE A 28 2.44 -9.41 1.50
CA ILE A 28 3.56 -8.66 0.96
C ILE A 28 4.81 -9.54 0.94
N ASN A 29 5.54 -9.53 -0.18
CA ASN A 29 6.79 -10.25 -0.35
C ASN A 29 7.80 -9.37 -1.10
N ALA A 30 9.06 -9.79 -1.16
CA ALA A 30 10.13 -9.02 -1.78
C ALA A 30 9.79 -8.61 -3.22
N THR A 31 9.28 -9.55 -4.04
CA THR A 31 8.95 -9.29 -5.44
C THR A 31 7.88 -8.22 -5.61
N ASN A 32 6.79 -8.27 -4.84
CA ASN A 32 5.74 -7.26 -4.97
C ASN A 32 6.11 -5.91 -4.32
N ALA A 33 6.96 -5.92 -3.28
CA ALA A 33 7.52 -4.69 -2.73
C ALA A 33 8.46 -4.00 -3.73
N GLU A 34 9.34 -4.75 -4.38
CA GLU A 34 10.23 -4.26 -5.45
C GLU A 34 9.42 -3.67 -6.61
N ASN A 35 8.39 -4.37 -7.10
CA ASN A 35 7.52 -3.85 -8.16
C ASN A 35 6.85 -2.51 -7.78
N ALA A 36 6.44 -2.34 -6.52
CA ALA A 36 5.85 -1.09 -6.05
C ALA A 36 6.88 0.05 -5.95
N LEU A 37 8.13 -0.26 -5.56
CA LEU A 37 9.24 0.69 -5.54
C LEU A 37 9.63 1.11 -6.96
N ASP A 38 9.76 0.16 -7.88
CA ASP A 38 10.06 0.43 -9.29
C ASP A 38 8.98 1.32 -9.94
N ALA A 39 7.70 1.10 -9.62
CA ALA A 39 6.61 1.96 -10.06
C ALA A 39 6.71 3.39 -9.46
N ALA A 40 7.16 3.52 -8.21
CA ALA A 40 7.35 4.82 -7.57
C ALA A 40 8.56 5.58 -8.12
N ASP A 41 9.57 4.86 -8.60
CA ASP A 41 10.78 5.45 -9.20
C ASP A 41 10.56 5.87 -10.66
N THR A 42 9.82 5.07 -11.42
CA THR A 42 9.55 5.33 -12.85
C THR A 42 8.52 6.42 -13.09
N THR A 43 7.58 6.63 -12.16
CA THR A 43 6.51 7.62 -12.32
C THR A 43 6.83 8.92 -11.59
N HIS A 44 6.53 10.05 -12.22
CA HIS A 44 6.53 11.35 -11.54
C HIS A 44 5.17 11.69 -10.92
N HIS A 45 4.15 10.87 -11.17
CA HIS A 45 2.77 11.12 -10.78
C HIS A 45 2.33 10.39 -9.51
N GLY A 46 3.12 9.42 -9.04
CA GLY A 46 2.85 8.66 -7.83
C GLY A 46 2.24 7.28 -8.13
N VAL A 47 2.12 6.48 -7.08
CA VAL A 47 1.58 5.11 -7.12
C VAL A 47 0.52 4.97 -6.05
N ILE A 48 -0.60 4.33 -6.39
CA ILE A 48 -1.67 4.01 -5.46
C ILE A 48 -1.99 2.52 -5.58
N VAL A 49 -1.92 1.80 -4.46
CA VAL A 49 -2.49 0.45 -4.37
C VAL A 49 -3.80 0.54 -3.58
N PRO A 50 -4.95 0.21 -4.18
CA PRO A 50 -6.21 0.13 -3.47
C PRO A 50 -6.23 -1.08 -2.53
N SER A 51 -6.89 -0.94 -1.39
CA SER A 51 -7.34 -2.09 -0.59
C SER A 51 -8.58 -2.71 -1.24
N LYS A 52 -8.95 -3.92 -0.80
CA LYS A 52 -10.15 -4.64 -1.26
C LYS A 52 -11.47 -3.90 -0.99
N ASP A 53 -11.50 -3.00 -0.01
CA ASP A 53 -12.70 -2.27 0.44
C ASP A 53 -12.77 -0.82 -0.06
N GLY A 54 -11.85 -0.43 -0.96
CA GLY A 54 -11.80 0.92 -1.55
C GLY A 54 -11.01 1.93 -0.73
N GLY A 55 -10.29 1.49 0.30
CA GLY A 55 -9.19 2.20 0.94
C GLY A 55 -7.88 2.18 0.14
N THR A 56 -6.77 2.57 0.77
CA THR A 56 -5.43 2.64 0.14
C THR A 56 -4.41 1.94 1.02
N ASN A 57 -3.79 0.88 0.50
CA ASN A 57 -2.79 0.10 1.23
C ASN A 57 -1.35 0.58 0.99
N LEU A 58 -1.10 1.13 -0.21
CA LEU A 58 0.20 1.69 -0.57
C LEU A 58 0.01 3.01 -1.31
N LEU A 59 0.84 3.99 -0.97
CA LEU A 59 0.78 5.32 -1.55
C LEU A 59 2.19 5.87 -1.77
N SER A 60 2.42 6.48 -2.92
CA SER A 60 3.59 7.31 -3.21
C SER A 60 3.17 8.52 -4.04
N GLY A 61 3.91 9.63 -3.94
CA GLY A 61 3.69 10.79 -4.80
C GLY A 61 4.34 12.08 -4.29
N PRO A 62 4.43 13.11 -5.15
CA PRO A 62 5.14 14.35 -4.82
C PRO A 62 4.40 15.21 -3.79
N VAL A 63 3.09 15.41 -3.95
CA VAL A 63 2.26 16.21 -3.01
C VAL A 63 0.89 15.57 -2.88
N VAL A 64 0.69 14.78 -1.83
CA VAL A 64 -0.59 14.15 -1.50
C VAL A 64 -0.91 14.33 -0.03
N SER A 65 -2.15 14.72 0.26
CA SER A 65 -2.68 14.69 1.63
C SER A 65 -3.10 13.27 1.95
N PHE A 66 -2.60 12.75 3.07
CA PHE A 66 -2.95 11.42 3.57
C PHE A 66 -4.39 11.44 4.07
N CYS A 67 -5.29 10.83 3.30
CA CYS A 67 -6.73 10.74 3.55
C CYS A 67 -7.18 9.30 3.82
N TYR A 68 -6.39 8.52 4.57
CA TYR A 68 -6.66 7.11 4.89
C TYR A 68 -8.01 6.88 5.58
N GLY A 69 -8.54 5.67 5.39
CA GLY A 69 -9.86 5.24 5.84
C GLY A 69 -10.77 4.81 4.67
N PRO A 70 -12.07 4.60 4.95
CA PRO A 70 -13.04 4.19 3.93
C PRO A 70 -13.09 5.16 2.74
N GLY A 71 -13.01 4.63 1.52
CA GLY A 71 -13.02 5.42 0.29
C GLY A 71 -11.75 6.23 0.01
N SER A 72 -10.67 6.01 0.78
CA SER A 72 -9.42 6.75 0.63
C SER A 72 -8.76 6.59 -0.74
N PHE A 73 -8.99 5.47 -1.45
CA PHE A 73 -8.53 5.32 -2.84
C PHE A 73 -9.03 6.45 -3.73
N ALA A 74 -10.34 6.72 -3.72
CA ALA A 74 -10.94 7.74 -4.55
C ALA A 74 -10.43 9.14 -4.18
N LEU A 75 -10.20 9.39 -2.88
CA LEU A 75 -9.66 10.66 -2.39
C LEU A 75 -8.20 10.88 -2.81
N HIS A 76 -7.36 9.83 -2.76
CA HIS A 76 -5.98 9.90 -3.23
C HIS A 76 -5.90 10.02 -4.75
N HIS A 77 -6.68 9.22 -5.49
CA HIS A 77 -6.73 9.27 -6.95
C HIS A 77 -7.24 10.64 -7.46
N ARG A 78 -8.19 11.27 -6.77
CA ARG A 78 -8.62 12.64 -7.11
C ARG A 78 -7.50 13.67 -6.95
N GLN A 79 -6.61 13.49 -5.97
CA GLN A 79 -5.45 14.38 -5.78
C GLN A 79 -4.34 14.09 -6.79
N MET A 80 -4.22 12.85 -7.24
CA MET A 80 -3.20 12.38 -8.18
C MET A 80 -3.85 11.61 -9.34
N PRO A 81 -4.57 12.30 -10.26
CA PRO A 81 -5.35 11.64 -11.31
C PRO A 81 -4.51 10.94 -12.38
N LEU A 82 -3.19 11.15 -12.36
CA LEU A 82 -2.22 10.50 -13.25
C LEU A 82 -1.37 9.47 -12.51
N ALA A 83 -1.66 9.17 -11.24
CA ALA A 83 -0.93 8.16 -10.50
C ALA A 83 -1.18 6.78 -11.10
N ASP A 84 -0.15 5.93 -11.08
CA ASP A 84 -0.30 4.55 -11.49
C ASP A 84 -1.05 3.79 -10.40
N VAL A 85 -2.14 3.14 -10.82
CA VAL A 85 -2.94 2.29 -9.94
C VAL A 85 -2.45 0.86 -10.08
N LEU A 86 -1.69 0.40 -9.07
CA LEU A 86 -1.15 -0.96 -9.02
C LEU A 86 -2.14 -1.86 -8.27
N VAL A 87 -2.74 -2.84 -8.97
CA VAL A 87 -3.64 -3.81 -8.37
C VAL A 87 -2.92 -5.15 -8.26
N SER A 88 -2.74 -5.63 -7.02
CA SER A 88 -2.08 -6.90 -6.74
C SER A 88 -2.71 -7.51 -5.48
N PRO A 89 -3.15 -8.79 -5.50
CA PRO A 89 -3.68 -9.44 -4.30
C PRO A 89 -2.74 -9.34 -3.09
N ASN A 90 -1.43 -9.42 -3.34
CA ASN A 90 -0.41 -9.34 -2.30
C ASN A 90 -0.33 -7.98 -1.58
N LEU A 91 -0.75 -6.91 -2.25
CA LEU A 91 -0.70 -5.54 -1.74
C LEU A 91 -2.10 -4.97 -1.44
N SER A 92 -3.16 -5.60 -1.95
CA SER A 92 -4.55 -5.15 -1.82
C SER A 92 -5.35 -5.86 -0.72
N ILE A 93 -4.85 -6.98 -0.19
CA ILE A 93 -5.49 -7.70 0.93
C ILE A 93 -4.78 -7.33 2.24
N ASP A 94 -5.46 -6.52 3.03
CA ASP A 94 -5.20 -6.19 4.42
C ASP A 94 -5.92 -7.15 5.38
N LEU A 95 -5.32 -7.40 6.55
CA LEU A 95 -5.81 -8.36 7.54
C LEU A 95 -6.60 -7.67 8.68
N ASP A 96 -7.84 -7.29 8.41
CA ASP A 96 -8.73 -6.64 9.40
C ASP A 96 -9.79 -7.57 10.00
N SER A 97 -10.21 -8.59 9.26
CA SER A 97 -11.35 -9.42 9.62
C SER A 97 -11.09 -10.92 9.45
N PRO A 98 -11.93 -11.79 10.05
CA PRO A 98 -11.85 -13.24 9.83
C PRO A 98 -12.00 -13.66 8.36
N VAL A 99 -12.73 -12.88 7.56
CA VAL A 99 -12.86 -13.13 6.11
C VAL A 99 -11.52 -12.91 5.42
N ASP A 100 -10.74 -11.93 5.88
CA ASP A 100 -9.43 -11.59 5.32
C ASP A 100 -8.41 -12.65 5.70
N LEU A 101 -8.47 -13.14 6.93
CA LEU A 101 -7.68 -14.29 7.35
C LEU A 101 -7.95 -15.51 6.45
N ALA A 102 -9.22 -15.78 6.13
CA ALA A 102 -9.56 -16.87 5.21
C ALA A 102 -9.02 -16.63 3.79
N ALA A 103 -9.06 -15.39 3.30
CA ALA A 103 -8.47 -15.03 2.00
C ALA A 103 -6.95 -15.24 1.98
N VAL A 104 -6.26 -14.82 3.05
CA VAL A 104 -4.82 -14.99 3.23
C VAL A 104 -4.44 -16.46 3.27
N ARG A 105 -5.16 -17.30 4.05
CA ARG A 105 -4.91 -18.74 4.13
C ARG A 105 -5.06 -19.47 2.78
N ASN A 106 -5.95 -18.99 1.92
CA ASN A 106 -6.17 -19.56 0.59
C ASN A 106 -5.18 -19.01 -0.46
N HIS A 107 -4.35 -18.03 -0.12
CA HIS A 107 -3.35 -17.46 -1.02
C HIS A 107 -2.03 -18.25 -0.94
N PRO A 108 -1.36 -18.54 -2.07
CA PRO A 108 -0.07 -19.27 -2.07
C PRO A 108 0.99 -18.63 -1.17
N ASP A 109 1.07 -17.30 -1.16
CA ASP A 109 2.01 -16.54 -0.31
C ASP A 109 1.54 -16.40 1.15
N GLY A 110 0.35 -16.88 1.51
CA GLY A 110 -0.20 -16.77 2.85
C GLY A 110 -0.05 -18.02 3.71
N VAL A 111 0.54 -19.10 3.19
CA VAL A 111 0.67 -20.39 3.90
C VAL A 111 1.40 -20.26 5.24
N TRP A 112 2.33 -19.29 5.36
CA TRP A 112 3.08 -19.03 6.59
C TRP A 112 2.20 -18.63 7.78
N ILE A 113 0.98 -18.12 7.55
CA ILE A 113 0.11 -17.65 8.63
C ILE A 113 -0.30 -18.78 9.58
N GLU A 114 -0.34 -20.03 9.06
CA GLU A 114 -0.63 -21.24 9.82
C GLU A 114 0.44 -21.59 10.85
N ASP A 115 1.64 -20.99 10.77
CA ASP A 115 2.68 -21.16 11.79
C ASP A 115 2.56 -20.14 12.92
N VAL A 116 1.77 -19.07 12.73
CA VAL A 116 1.56 -17.99 13.70
C VAL A 116 0.27 -18.16 14.50
N ILE A 117 -0.79 -18.65 13.87
CA ILE A 117 -2.13 -18.75 14.48
C ILE A 117 -2.40 -20.07 15.23
N ARG A 118 -1.37 -20.89 15.49
CA ARG A 118 -1.48 -22.16 16.22
C ARG A 118 -1.71 -21.99 17.71
#